data_AF-A0AAJ2VVL8-F1
#
_entry.id   AF-A0AAJ2VVL8-F1
#
_cell.length_a   1.000
_cell.length_b   1.000
_cell.length_c   1.000
_cell.angle_alpha   90.00
_cell.angle_beta   90.00
_cell.angle_gamma   90.00
#
_symmetry.space_group_name_H-M   'P 1'
#
loop_
_entity.id
_entity.type
_entity.pdbx_description
1 polymer ?
#
loop_
_entity_poly.entity_id
_entity_poly.type
_entity_poly.pdbx_seq_one_letter_code
_entity_poly.pdbx_strand_id
1 'polypeptide(L)'
;MMLYIKRMYLSEMAKLINRKDIRTVKRWCKKNHLKVYKDSSGEFAFLNDFDLVFDRLLIDDLKLLYGNNWEEYYHAYNKNELYKILDSPKSTKVQKTGYVPKGKLSSKLFGGSLK
;
A
#
# COMPACT_ATOMS: atom_id res chain seq x y z
N MET A 1 -11.64 15.29 29.75
CA MET A 1 -11.93 15.32 28.30
C MET A 1 -11.98 13.87 27.83
N MET A 2 -13.18 13.31 27.64
CA MET A 2 -13.35 11.93 27.15
C MET A 2 -13.00 11.94 25.66
N LEU A 3 -11.84 11.40 25.28
CA LEU A 3 -11.49 11.21 23.88
C LEU A 3 -12.51 10.23 23.29
N TYR A 4 -13.42 10.72 22.46
CA TYR A 4 -14.36 9.88 21.73
C TYR A 4 -13.55 9.07 20.71
N ILE A 5 -13.19 7.83 21.06
CA ILE A 5 -12.48 6.96 20.14
C ILE A 5 -13.49 6.37 19.18
N LYS A 6 -13.46 6.88 17.94
CA LYS A 6 -14.36 6.42 16.88
C LYS A 6 -14.08 4.95 16.56
N ARG A 7 -15.13 4.15 16.52
CA ARG A 7 -15.08 2.73 16.14
C ARG A 7 -15.28 2.61 14.64
N MET A 8 -14.62 1.64 14.05
CA MET A 8 -14.84 1.22 12.67
C MET A 8 -15.16 -0.27 12.66
N TYR A 9 -16.29 -0.64 12.10
CA TYR A 9 -16.72 -2.03 12.05
C TYR A 9 -16.12 -2.77 10.86
N LEU A 10 -16.01 -4.09 10.96
CA LEU A 10 -15.49 -4.94 9.87
C LEU A 10 -16.23 -4.72 8.53
N SER A 11 -17.52 -4.42 8.56
CA SER A 11 -18.33 -4.13 7.38
C SER A 11 -17.93 -2.82 6.68
N GLU A 12 -17.46 -1.83 7.43
CA GLU A 12 -16.94 -0.56 6.91
C GLU A 12 -15.53 -0.76 6.36
N MET A 13 -14.67 -1.47 7.11
CA MET A 13 -13.32 -1.85 6.65
C MET A 13 -13.37 -2.65 5.34
N ALA A 14 -14.36 -3.54 5.20
CA ALA A 14 -14.56 -4.33 3.99
C ALA A 14 -14.67 -3.45 2.72
N LYS A 15 -15.38 -2.32 2.83
CA LYS A 15 -15.55 -1.36 1.74
C LYS A 15 -14.23 -0.66 1.41
N LEU A 16 -13.47 -0.26 2.43
CA LEU A 16 -12.18 0.44 2.26
C LEU A 16 -11.07 -0.47 1.70
N ILE A 17 -10.98 -1.71 2.17
CA ILE A 17 -10.00 -2.70 1.68
C ILE A 17 -10.47 -3.34 0.35
N ASN A 18 -11.66 -2.99 -0.14
CA ASN A 18 -12.28 -3.57 -1.33
C ASN A 18 -12.38 -5.11 -1.27
N ARG A 19 -12.88 -5.64 -0.14
CA ARG A 19 -13.10 -7.07 0.10
C ARG A 19 -14.58 -7.34 0.36
N LYS A 20 -15.13 -8.36 -0.30
CA LYS A 20 -16.55 -8.74 -0.13
C LYS A 20 -16.81 -9.58 1.12
N ASP A 21 -15.85 -10.41 1.53
CA ASP A 21 -16.04 -11.37 2.63
C ASP A 21 -15.40 -10.88 3.94
N ILE A 22 -16.20 -10.78 4.99
CA ILE A 22 -15.78 -10.39 6.35
C ILE A 22 -14.66 -11.32 6.89
N ARG A 23 -14.67 -12.61 6.54
CA ARG A 23 -13.60 -13.54 6.95
C ARG A 23 -12.25 -13.13 6.37
N THR A 24 -12.24 -12.62 5.14
CA THR A 24 -11.02 -12.11 4.48
C THR A 24 -10.54 -10.82 5.13
N VAL A 25 -11.47 -9.94 5.54
CA VAL A 25 -11.15 -8.72 6.30
C VAL A 25 -10.53 -9.08 7.65
N LYS A 26 -11.10 -10.04 8.38
CA LYS A 26 -10.55 -10.49 9.67
C LYS A 26 -9.14 -11.08 9.53
N ARG A 27 -8.90 -11.86 8.47
CA ARG A 27 -7.55 -12.36 8.14
C ARG A 27 -6.59 -11.22 7.82
N TRP A 28 -7.05 -10.20 7.08
CA TRP A 28 -6.26 -9.01 6.78
C TRP A 28 -5.89 -8.24 8.05
N CYS A 29 -6.84 -8.03 8.98
CA CYS A 29 -6.56 -7.37 10.26
C CYS A 29 -5.50 -8.13 11.04
N LYS A 30 -5.62 -9.46 11.14
CA LYS A 30 -4.64 -10.32 11.81
C LYS A 30 -3.26 -10.24 11.16
N LYS A 31 -3.19 -10.23 9.82
CA LYS A 31 -1.94 -10.13 9.06
C LYS A 31 -1.22 -8.81 9.31
N ASN A 32 -1.96 -7.71 9.43
CA ASN A 32 -1.40 -6.37 9.62
C ASN A 32 -1.34 -5.95 11.09
N HIS A 33 -1.48 -6.90 12.03
CA HIS A 33 -1.43 -6.65 13.47
C HIS A 33 -2.48 -5.64 13.98
N LEU A 34 -3.59 -5.46 13.25
CA LEU A 34 -4.71 -4.64 13.68
C LEU A 34 -5.55 -5.40 14.71
N LYS A 35 -5.67 -4.83 15.91
CA LYS A 35 -6.45 -5.43 16.99
C LYS A 35 -7.94 -5.23 16.75
N VAL A 36 -8.67 -6.34 16.72
CA VAL A 36 -10.12 -6.35 16.56
C VAL A 36 -10.76 -6.68 17.91
N TYR A 37 -11.70 -5.85 18.30
CA TYR A 37 -12.52 -5.97 19.50
C TYR A 37 -13.92 -6.46 19.11
N LYS A 38 -14.68 -6.94 20.09
CA LYS A 38 -16.05 -7.39 19.90
C LYS A 38 -16.95 -6.72 20.93
N ASP A 39 -18.08 -6.19 20.48
CA ASP A 39 -19.18 -5.72 21.32
C ASP A 39 -20.51 -6.39 20.92
N SER A 40 -21.62 -5.90 21.46
CA SER A 40 -22.97 -6.38 21.13
C SER A 40 -23.38 -6.13 19.68
N SER A 41 -22.77 -5.14 19.02
CA SER A 41 -23.12 -4.70 17.67
C SER A 41 -22.26 -5.38 16.60
N GLY A 42 -21.10 -5.92 16.96
CA GLY A 42 -20.26 -6.71 16.07
C GLY A 42 -18.79 -6.71 16.46
N GLU A 43 -17.92 -7.04 15.50
CA GLU A 43 -16.48 -6.86 15.68
C GLU A 43 -16.00 -5.57 14.99
N PHE A 44 -15.16 -4.82 15.68
CA PHE A 44 -14.69 -3.49 15.30
C PHE A 44 -13.22 -3.28 15.66
N ALA A 45 -12.58 -2.31 15.05
CA ALA A 45 -11.31 -1.75 15.54
C ALA A 45 -11.47 -0.24 15.78
N PHE A 46 -10.51 0.36 16.45
CA PHE A 46 -10.48 1.82 16.56
C PHE A 46 -10.06 2.44 15.23
N LEU A 47 -10.72 3.53 14.86
CA LEU A 47 -10.47 4.19 13.59
C LEU A 47 -9.00 4.61 13.45
N ASN A 48 -8.44 5.20 14.49
CA ASN A 48 -7.03 5.63 14.48
C ASN A 48 -6.06 4.47 14.24
N ASP A 49 -6.31 3.32 14.85
CA ASP A 49 -5.48 2.13 14.65
C ASP A 49 -5.61 1.61 13.21
N PHE A 50 -6.83 1.66 12.65
CA PHE A 50 -7.07 1.28 11.27
C PHE A 50 -6.36 2.23 10.30
N ASP A 51 -6.50 3.54 10.47
CA ASP A 51 -5.90 4.56 9.61
C ASP A 51 -4.37 4.43 9.60
N LEU A 52 -3.75 4.24 10.77
CA LEU A 52 -2.30 4.02 10.89
C LEU A 52 -1.83 2.77 10.13
N VAL A 53 -2.57 1.67 10.24
CA VAL A 53 -2.24 0.43 9.54
C VAL A 53 -2.45 0.58 8.03
N PHE A 54 -3.52 1.25 7.62
CA PHE A 54 -3.85 1.48 6.23
C PHE A 54 -2.81 2.39 5.55
N ASP A 55 -2.45 3.50 6.20
CA ASP A 55 -1.42 4.42 5.73
C ASP A 55 -0.05 3.75 5.65
N ARG A 56 0.30 2.90 6.61
CA ARG A 56 1.56 2.14 6.56
C ARG A 56 1.66 1.30 5.29
N LEU A 57 0.59 0.60 4.91
CA LEU A 57 0.59 -0.23 3.70
C LEU A 57 0.80 0.63 2.44
N LEU A 58 0.12 1.78 2.37
CA LEU A 58 0.31 2.72 1.28
C LEU A 58 1.76 3.23 1.23
N ILE A 59 2.33 3.59 2.37
CA ILE A 59 3.71 4.08 2.48
C ILE A 59 4.70 3.01 2.03
N ASP A 60 4.50 1.75 2.44
CA ASP A 60 5.39 0.64 2.05
C ASP A 60 5.34 0.40 0.53
N ASP A 61 4.16 0.48 -0.08
CA ASP A 61 3.99 0.40 -1.53
C ASP A 61 4.68 1.60 -2.23
N LEU A 62 4.53 2.81 -1.72
CA LEU A 62 5.17 4.01 -2.27
C LEU A 62 6.70 3.95 -2.14
N LYS A 63 7.23 3.44 -1.03
CA LYS A 63 8.67 3.21 -0.84
C LYS A 63 9.22 2.21 -1.85
N LEU A 64 8.46 1.15 -2.13
CA LEU A 64 8.84 0.17 -3.14
C LEU A 64 8.85 0.76 -4.55
N LEU A 65 7.88 1.63 -4.87
CA LEU A 65 7.74 2.21 -6.21
C LEU A 65 8.68 3.39 -6.48
N TYR A 66 8.89 4.26 -5.49
CA TYR A 66 9.52 5.58 -5.67
C TYR A 66 10.79 5.76 -4.82
N GLY A 67 11.19 4.76 -4.04
CA GLY A 67 12.40 4.80 -3.23
C GLY A 67 12.37 5.97 -2.24
N ASN A 68 13.42 6.79 -2.23
CA ASN A 68 13.59 7.91 -1.30
C ASN A 68 12.56 9.05 -1.48
N ASN A 69 11.91 9.16 -2.63
CA ASN A 69 10.97 10.24 -2.91
C ASN A 69 9.53 9.91 -2.47
N TRP A 70 9.31 8.77 -1.80
CA TRP A 70 7.99 8.29 -1.40
C TRP A 70 7.16 9.33 -0.61
N GLU A 71 7.81 10.18 0.17
CA GLU A 71 7.16 11.23 0.97
C GLU A 71 6.41 12.25 0.09
N GLU A 72 7.01 12.67 -1.02
CA GLU A 72 6.38 13.61 -1.96
C GLU A 72 5.11 13.00 -2.59
N TYR A 73 5.18 11.71 -2.94
CA TYR A 73 4.02 10.98 -3.48
C TYR A 73 2.95 10.77 -2.42
N TYR A 74 3.31 10.50 -1.17
CA TYR A 74 2.35 10.36 -0.08
C TYR A 74 1.63 11.69 0.23
N HIS A 75 2.36 12.80 0.26
CA HIS A 75 1.76 14.13 0.42
C HIS A 75 0.83 14.49 -0.73
N ALA A 76 1.20 14.17 -1.97
CA ALA A 76 0.33 14.39 -3.12
C ALA A 76 -0.89 13.46 -3.11
N TYR A 77 -0.75 12.22 -2.64
CA TYR A 77 -1.87 11.30 -2.43
C TYR A 77 -2.89 11.89 -1.46
N ASN A 78 -2.44 12.38 -0.30
CA ASN A 78 -3.31 12.99 0.70
C ASN A 78 -3.98 14.29 0.22
N LYS A 79 -3.36 15.01 -0.72
CA LYS A 79 -3.90 16.22 -1.34
C LYS A 79 -4.79 15.94 -2.56
N ASN A 80 -4.93 14.68 -2.99
CA ASN A 80 -5.54 14.28 -4.27
C ASN A 80 -4.85 14.91 -5.50
N GLU A 81 -3.55 15.21 -5.41
CA GLU A 81 -2.75 15.84 -6.46
C GLU A 81 -1.75 14.86 -7.10
N LEU A 82 -1.88 13.56 -6.85
CA LEU A 82 -0.96 12.52 -7.32
C LEU A 82 -0.74 12.56 -8.85
N TYR A 83 -1.80 12.85 -9.61
CA TYR A 83 -1.73 12.95 -11.08
C TYR A 83 -0.69 13.99 -11.54
N LYS A 84 -0.55 15.12 -10.83
CA LYS A 84 0.40 16.18 -11.17
C LYS A 84 1.85 15.72 -11.10
N ILE A 85 2.16 14.82 -10.17
CA ILE A 85 3.51 14.27 -10.00
C ILE A 85 3.79 13.19 -11.05
N LEU A 86 2.79 12.34 -11.35
CA LEU A 86 2.92 11.29 -12.35
C LEU A 86 3.10 11.85 -13.77
N ASP A 87 2.39 12.93 -14.10
CA ASP A 87 2.48 13.59 -15.41
C ASP A 87 3.77 14.42 -15.57
N SER A 88 4.51 14.64 -14.48
CA SER A 88 5.79 15.35 -14.52
C SER A 88 6.88 14.47 -15.13
N PRO A 89 7.70 14.99 -16.07
CA PRO A 89 8.80 14.24 -16.70
C PRO A 89 9.93 13.86 -15.73
N LYS A 90 9.88 14.34 -14.48
CA LYS A 90 10.82 13.99 -13.40
C LYS A 90 10.47 12.66 -12.70
N SER A 91 9.32 12.04 -12.97
CA SER A 91 8.95 10.75 -12.37
C SER A 91 9.87 9.64 -12.90
N THR A 92 11.03 9.51 -12.26
CA THR A 92 11.97 8.46 -12.59
C THR A 92 11.35 7.17 -12.07
N LYS A 93 10.67 6.41 -12.94
CA LYS A 93 10.23 5.05 -12.62
C LYS A 93 11.48 4.23 -12.34
N VAL A 94 11.84 4.06 -11.06
CA VAL A 94 12.88 3.10 -10.65
C VAL A 94 12.26 1.71 -10.69
N GLN A 95 11.92 1.25 -11.89
CA GLN A 95 11.62 -0.14 -12.13
C GLN A 95 12.45 -0.56 -13.34
N LYS A 96 13.56 -1.25 -13.08
CA LYS A 96 14.18 -2.12 -14.08
C LYS A 96 13.29 -3.34 -14.24
N THR A 97 12.12 -3.19 -14.85
CA THR A 97 11.29 -4.30 -15.36
C THR A 97 11.80 -4.72 -16.74
N GLY A 98 13.10 -4.98 -16.84
CA GLY A 98 13.66 -5.65 -18.01
C GLY A 98 13.57 -7.16 -17.80
N TYR A 99 12.89 -7.87 -18.70
CA TYR A 99 13.03 -9.32 -18.76
C TYR A 99 14.51 -9.65 -19.00
N VAL A 100 15.16 -10.29 -18.03
CA VAL A 100 16.52 -10.80 -18.19
C VAL A 100 16.41 -12.25 -18.68
N PRO A 101 16.64 -12.52 -19.98
CA PRO A 101 16.59 -13.87 -20.51
C PRO A 101 17.66 -14.75 -19.85
N LYS A 102 17.24 -15.84 -19.21
CA LYS A 102 18.11 -16.75 -18.43
C LYS A 102 18.80 -17.84 -19.28
N GLY A 103 18.60 -17.85 -20.59
CA GLY A 103 19.10 -18.91 -21.47
C GLY A 103 20.57 -18.70 -21.90
N LYS A 104 21.35 -19.79 -22.00
CA LYS A 104 22.76 -19.79 -22.46
C LYS A 104 22.96 -19.15 -23.85
N LEU A 105 21.94 -19.21 -24.71
CA LEU A 105 21.97 -18.57 -26.03
C LEU A 105 21.86 -17.05 -25.91
N SER A 106 21.01 -16.57 -25.02
CA SER A 106 20.72 -15.15 -24.87
C SER A 106 21.86 -14.38 -24.21
N SER A 107 22.56 -14.98 -23.24
CA SER A 107 23.78 -14.42 -22.67
C SER A 107 24.89 -14.21 -23.70
N LYS A 108 24.96 -15.04 -24.76
CA LYS A 108 25.94 -14.88 -25.85
C LYS A 108 25.56 -13.78 -26.85
N LEU A 109 24.27 -13.54 -27.05
CA LEU A 109 23.77 -12.56 -28.04
C LEU A 109 23.68 -11.14 -27.47
N PHE A 110 23.35 -11.00 -26.19
CA PHE A 110 23.09 -9.69 -25.55
C PHE A 110 24.06 -9.36 -24.42
N GLY A 111 24.92 -10.29 -24.00
CA GLY A 111 25.88 -10.10 -22.90
C GLY A 111 27.19 -9.41 -23.29
N GLY A 112 27.31 -8.94 -24.53
CA GLY A 112 28.52 -8.33 -25.06
C GLY A 112 28.27 -6.98 -25.72
N SER A 113 28.24 -5.92 -24.93
CA SER A 113 28.85 -4.64 -25.31
C SER A 113 28.79 -3.69 -24.11
N LEU A 114 29.95 -3.48 -23.48
CA LEU A 114 30.38 -2.23 -22.84
C LEU A 114 31.87 -2.43 -22.48
N LYS A 115 32.72 -2.19 -23.48
CA LYS A 115 34.04 -1.60 -23.28
C LYS A 115 34.02 -0.26 -24.01
#